data_AF-A0A645ADK6-F1
#
_entry.id   AF-A0A645ADK6-F1
#
_cell.length_a   1.000
_cell.length_b   1.000
_cell.length_c   1.000
_cell.angle_alpha   90.00
_cell.angle_beta   90.00
_cell.angle_gamma   90.00
#
_symmetry.space_group_name_H-M   'P 1'
#
loop_
_entity.id
_entity.type
_entity.pdbx_description
1 polymer ?
#
loop_
_entity_poly.entity_id
_entity_poly.type
_entity_poly.pdbx_seq_one_letter_code
_entity_poly.pdbx_strand_id
1 'polypeptide(L)'
;MLLGLIIALFFIGPVFHEVELGVLHVVEALLTLPFGIGGLIYGSFGQLLGIFGIHHILNFLEISMLSQTGWNMLNPIGTCGNIAQAGAVLAVAIKTTSPKIKQIAYPSAFSAALGITEPAVFGVTLRLVRPFVMSMIGGGVGGFLASLLNLRATGMALTEIPGTLLYLNEQLPFYILVNLVAFSVSFALTWFFGYKKDDTF
;
A
#
# COMPACT_ATOMS: atom_id res chain seq x y z
N MET A 1 31.15 -3.86 -19.69
CA MET A 1 29.85 -3.17 -19.84
C MET A 1 28.91 -3.90 -20.80
N LEU A 2 29.32 -4.19 -22.04
CA LEU A 2 28.48 -4.89 -23.04
C LEU A 2 28.05 -6.31 -22.62
N LEU A 3 28.98 -7.11 -22.07
CA LEU A 3 28.67 -8.46 -21.58
C LEU A 3 27.65 -8.45 -20.43
N GLY A 4 27.74 -7.47 -19.53
CA GLY A 4 26.78 -7.29 -18.44
C GLY A 4 25.38 -6.90 -18.95
N LEU A 5 25.31 -6.06 -19.99
CA LEU A 5 24.06 -5.73 -20.68
C LEU A 5 23.42 -6.95 -21.35
N ILE A 6 24.21 -7.80 -22.00
CA ILE A 6 23.71 -9.03 -22.64
C ILE A 6 23.17 -10.00 -21.59
N ILE A 7 23.90 -10.22 -20.49
CA ILE A 7 23.43 -11.08 -19.39
C ILE A 7 22.16 -10.50 -18.76
N ALA A 8 22.12 -9.20 -18.52
CA ALA A 8 20.96 -8.53 -17.95
C ALA A 8 19.72 -8.63 -18.86
N LEU A 9 19.88 -8.42 -20.17
CA LEU A 9 18.73 -8.36 -21.08
C LEU A 9 18.22 -9.74 -21.49
N PHE A 10 19.12 -10.72 -21.70
CA PHE A 10 18.75 -12.02 -22.29
C PHE A 10 18.61 -13.15 -21.27
N PHE A 11 19.10 -12.97 -20.05
CA PHE A 11 18.96 -13.97 -18.98
C PHE A 11 18.15 -13.43 -17.81
N ILE A 12 18.55 -12.27 -17.27
CA ILE A 12 17.85 -11.68 -16.13
C ILE A 12 16.46 -11.17 -16.56
N GLY A 13 16.37 -10.47 -17.69
CA GLY A 13 15.12 -9.94 -18.23
C GLY A 13 14.00 -10.99 -18.35
N PRO A 14 14.21 -12.11 -19.07
CA PRO A 14 13.20 -13.16 -19.19
C PRO A 14 12.80 -13.78 -17.85
N VAL A 15 13.76 -14.04 -16.95
CA VAL A 15 13.46 -14.60 -15.62
C VAL A 15 12.59 -13.64 -14.80
N PHE A 16 12.93 -12.35 -14.79
CA PHE A 16 12.12 -11.35 -14.10
C PHE A 16 10.74 -11.17 -14.74
N HIS A 17 10.64 -11.28 -16.07
CA HIS A 17 9.36 -11.25 -16.77
C HIS A 17 8.42 -12.40 -16.33
N GLU A 18 8.93 -13.61 -16.18
CA GLU A 18 8.13 -14.74 -15.67
C GLU A 18 7.68 -14.52 -14.22
N VAL A 19 8.54 -13.94 -13.38
CA VAL A 19 8.18 -13.57 -11.99
C VAL A 19 7.07 -12.50 -11.99
N GLU A 20 7.20 -11.48 -12.82
CA GLU A 20 6.22 -10.41 -13.01
C GLU A 20 4.86 -10.95 -13.46
N LEU A 21 4.84 -11.86 -14.45
CA LEU A 21 3.62 -12.55 -14.88
C LEU A 21 3.03 -13.39 -13.75
N GLY A 22 3.85 -14.11 -12.99
CA GLY A 22 3.39 -14.86 -11.81
C GLY A 22 2.70 -13.96 -10.79
N VAL A 23 3.29 -12.80 -10.47
CA VAL A 23 2.71 -11.80 -9.56
C VAL A 23 1.37 -11.28 -10.10
N LEU A 24 1.28 -10.97 -11.39
CA LEU A 24 0.04 -10.53 -12.03
C LEU A 24 -1.09 -11.55 -11.83
N HIS A 25 -0.85 -12.82 -12.19
CA HIS A 25 -1.85 -13.88 -12.04
C HIS A 25 -2.29 -14.08 -10.59
N VAL A 26 -1.34 -14.01 -9.65
CA VAL A 26 -1.66 -14.14 -8.21
C VAL A 26 -2.54 -12.97 -7.75
N VAL A 27 -2.19 -11.74 -8.11
CA VAL A 27 -2.97 -10.55 -7.70
C VAL A 27 -4.36 -10.58 -8.35
N GLU A 28 -4.45 -10.93 -9.63
CA GLU A 28 -5.74 -11.09 -10.32
C GLU A 28 -6.60 -12.16 -9.64
N ALA A 29 -6.02 -13.33 -9.33
CA ALA A 29 -6.73 -14.38 -8.61
C ALA A 29 -7.21 -13.91 -7.23
N LEU A 30 -6.40 -13.16 -6.49
CA LEU A 30 -6.80 -12.56 -5.21
C LEU A 30 -8.01 -11.65 -5.38
N LEU A 31 -8.03 -10.78 -6.39
CA LEU A 31 -9.15 -9.85 -6.63
C LEU A 31 -10.47 -10.58 -6.91
N THR A 32 -10.43 -11.81 -7.42
CA THR A 32 -11.65 -12.62 -7.67
C THR A 32 -12.15 -13.40 -6.45
N LEU A 33 -11.41 -13.43 -5.34
CA LEU A 33 -11.82 -14.17 -4.15
C LEU A 33 -13.08 -13.56 -3.50
N PRO A 34 -14.03 -14.41 -3.07
CA PRO A 34 -15.27 -13.93 -2.47
C PRO A 34 -15.06 -13.35 -1.06
N PHE A 35 -16.09 -12.68 -0.56
CA PHE A 35 -16.17 -12.17 0.81
C PHE A 35 -15.07 -11.17 1.20
N GLY A 36 -14.41 -10.54 0.24
CA GLY A 36 -13.37 -9.54 0.48
C GLY A 36 -12.02 -10.09 0.96
N ILE A 37 -11.85 -11.42 1.02
CA ILE A 37 -10.61 -12.06 1.49
C ILE A 37 -9.43 -11.71 0.58
N GLY A 38 -9.68 -11.55 -0.72
CA GLY A 38 -8.70 -11.03 -1.67
C GLY A 38 -8.12 -9.68 -1.27
N GLY A 39 -9.00 -8.74 -0.93
CA GLY A 39 -8.63 -7.42 -0.43
C GLY A 39 -7.91 -7.45 0.91
N LEU A 40 -8.27 -8.38 1.80
CA LEU A 40 -7.55 -8.60 3.06
C LEU A 40 -6.08 -8.97 2.79
N ILE A 41 -5.86 -9.98 1.94
CA ILE A 41 -4.52 -10.49 1.65
C ILE A 41 -3.71 -9.44 0.89
N TYR A 42 -4.26 -8.89 -0.20
CA TYR A 42 -3.55 -7.89 -1.00
C TYR A 42 -3.33 -6.59 -0.22
N GLY A 43 -4.30 -6.11 0.55
CA GLY A 43 -4.14 -4.94 1.42
C GLY A 43 -3.06 -5.12 2.49
N SER A 44 -2.86 -6.35 2.99
CA SER A 44 -1.79 -6.64 3.95
C SER A 44 -0.41 -6.74 3.32
N PHE A 45 -0.29 -7.47 2.21
CA PHE A 45 1.01 -7.87 1.66
C PHE A 45 1.42 -7.07 0.41
N GLY A 46 0.51 -6.34 -0.25
CA GLY A 46 0.77 -5.64 -1.51
C GLY A 46 1.91 -4.61 -1.41
N GLN A 47 2.04 -3.94 -0.27
CA GLN A 47 3.16 -3.02 0.00
C GLN A 47 4.56 -3.67 -0.06
N LEU A 48 4.67 -4.99 0.14
CA LEU A 48 5.93 -5.71 -0.04
C LEU A 48 6.39 -5.66 -1.50
N LEU A 49 5.46 -5.66 -2.45
CA LEU A 49 5.78 -5.51 -3.88
C LEU A 49 6.41 -4.13 -4.17
N GLY A 50 6.00 -3.11 -3.41
CA GLY A 50 6.63 -1.79 -3.39
C GLY A 50 8.08 -1.85 -2.91
N ILE A 51 8.32 -2.54 -1.79
CA ILE A 51 9.67 -2.72 -1.23
C ILE A 51 10.60 -3.47 -2.18
N PHE A 52 10.09 -4.49 -2.87
CA PHE A 52 10.86 -5.25 -3.87
C PHE A 52 10.95 -4.57 -5.23
N GLY A 53 10.28 -3.43 -5.45
CA GLY A 53 10.31 -2.68 -6.71
C GLY A 53 9.53 -3.31 -7.87
N ILE A 54 8.83 -4.42 -7.64
CA ILE A 54 8.10 -5.15 -8.68
C ILE A 54 6.65 -4.68 -8.86
N HIS A 55 6.15 -3.79 -8.01
CA HIS A 55 4.77 -3.28 -8.07
C HIS A 55 4.42 -2.52 -9.37
N HIS A 56 5.39 -2.02 -10.13
CA HIS A 56 5.13 -1.33 -11.41
C HIS A 56 4.46 -2.24 -12.45
N ILE A 57 4.65 -3.56 -12.37
CA ILE A 57 3.95 -4.50 -13.25
C ILE A 57 2.42 -4.42 -13.08
N LEU A 58 1.95 -4.06 -11.88
CA LEU A 58 0.53 -3.97 -11.56
C LEU A 58 -0.18 -2.86 -12.34
N ASN A 59 0.55 -1.86 -12.84
CA ASN A 59 0.00 -0.87 -13.76
C ASN A 59 -0.60 -1.54 -15.02
N PHE A 60 0.00 -2.64 -15.50
CA PHE A 60 -0.55 -3.39 -16.62
C PHE A 60 -1.90 -4.02 -16.27
N LEU A 61 -2.03 -4.57 -15.06
CA LEU A 61 -3.31 -5.11 -14.56
C LEU A 61 -4.36 -4.00 -14.45
N GLU A 62 -4.00 -2.85 -13.90
CA GLU A 62 -4.90 -1.68 -13.78
C GLU A 62 -5.39 -1.19 -15.15
N ILE A 63 -4.49 -1.06 -16.13
CA ILE A 63 -4.83 -0.68 -17.50
C ILE A 63 -5.77 -1.73 -18.13
N SER A 64 -5.47 -3.01 -17.94
CA SER A 64 -6.30 -4.11 -18.46
C SER A 64 -7.73 -4.06 -17.90
N MET A 65 -7.89 -3.90 -16.58
CA MET A 65 -9.21 -3.80 -15.95
C MET A 65 -9.99 -2.57 -16.43
N LEU A 66 -9.33 -1.42 -16.54
CA LEU A 66 -9.93 -0.19 -17.07
C LEU A 66 -10.36 -0.36 -18.53
N SER A 67 -9.55 -1.01 -19.36
CA SER A 67 -9.89 -1.26 -20.76
C SER A 67 -11.07 -2.22 -20.92
N GLN A 68 -11.19 -3.22 -20.05
CA GLN A 68 -12.24 -4.25 -20.16
C GLN A 68 -13.57 -3.80 -19.53
N THR A 69 -13.52 -3.11 -18.40
CA THR A 69 -14.71 -2.83 -17.58
C THR A 69 -14.93 -1.35 -17.28
N GLY A 70 -13.94 -0.48 -17.57
CA GLY A 70 -13.93 0.92 -17.16
C GLY A 70 -13.57 1.14 -15.69
N TRP A 71 -13.20 0.08 -14.95
CA TRP A 71 -13.01 0.13 -13.50
C TRP A 71 -11.66 -0.43 -13.07
N ASN A 72 -11.11 0.13 -12.01
CA ASN A 72 -9.87 -0.32 -11.37
C ASN A 72 -10.14 -0.73 -9.91
N MET A 73 -10.24 -2.03 -9.67
CA MET A 73 -10.50 -2.60 -8.35
C MET A 73 -9.25 -2.69 -7.46
N LEU A 74 -8.05 -2.64 -8.06
CA LEU A 74 -6.78 -2.76 -7.34
C LEU A 74 -6.46 -1.48 -6.55
N ASN A 75 -6.71 -0.32 -7.18
CA ASN A 75 -6.42 1.00 -6.61
C ASN A 75 -7.01 1.26 -5.20
N PRO A 76 -8.30 1.01 -4.92
CA PRO A 76 -8.85 1.26 -3.58
C PRO A 76 -8.23 0.35 -2.51
N ILE A 77 -7.87 -0.89 -2.87
CA ILE A 77 -7.25 -1.84 -1.94
C ILE A 77 -5.80 -1.44 -1.68
N GLY A 78 -5.02 -1.11 -2.72
CA GLY A 78 -3.64 -0.64 -2.59
C GLY A 78 -3.52 0.64 -1.78
N THR A 79 -4.43 1.59 -2.02
CA THR A 79 -4.56 2.83 -1.23
C THR A 79 -4.68 2.55 0.28
N CYS A 80 -5.44 1.52 0.67
CA CYS A 80 -5.59 1.17 2.09
C CYS A 80 -4.25 0.75 2.72
N GLY A 81 -3.41 0.01 2.00
CA GLY A 81 -2.07 -0.35 2.46
C GLY A 81 -1.16 0.86 2.69
N ASN A 82 -1.21 1.81 1.76
CA ASN A 82 -0.43 3.03 1.81
C ASN A 82 -0.88 4.00 2.92
N ILE A 83 -2.19 4.26 3.05
CA ILE A 83 -2.69 5.15 4.11
C ILE A 83 -2.49 4.51 5.51
N ALA A 84 -2.46 3.19 5.60
CA ALA A 84 -2.09 2.50 6.83
C ALA A 84 -0.62 2.78 7.22
N GLN A 85 0.29 3.01 6.27
CA GLN A 85 1.65 3.49 6.59
C GLN A 85 1.60 4.88 7.23
N ALA A 86 0.80 5.80 6.69
CA ALA A 86 0.62 7.11 7.30
C ALA A 86 0.13 7.01 8.76
N GLY A 87 -0.83 6.11 9.03
CA GLY A 87 -1.33 5.84 10.38
C GLY A 87 -0.27 5.31 11.34
N ALA A 88 0.51 4.31 10.93
CA ALA A 88 1.58 3.74 11.74
C ALA A 88 2.68 4.77 12.03
N VAL A 89 3.13 5.50 11.01
CA VAL A 89 4.18 6.51 11.17
C VAL A 89 3.70 7.67 12.04
N LEU A 90 2.45 8.11 11.90
CA LEU A 90 1.91 9.16 12.77
C LEU A 90 1.84 8.71 14.23
N ALA A 91 1.45 7.46 14.49
CA ALA A 91 1.49 6.90 15.85
C ALA A 91 2.90 6.93 16.44
N VAL A 92 3.93 6.55 15.66
CA VAL A 92 5.34 6.65 16.06
C VAL A 92 5.75 8.10 16.30
N ALA A 93 5.41 9.02 15.38
CA ALA A 93 5.76 10.44 15.45
C ALA A 93 5.23 11.12 16.72
N ILE A 94 3.99 10.80 17.11
CA ILE A 94 3.36 11.35 18.31
C ILE A 94 3.93 10.68 19.57
N LYS A 95 4.10 9.35 19.56
CA LYS A 95 4.45 8.58 20.77
C LYS A 95 5.93 8.69 21.15
N THR A 96 6.83 8.85 20.19
CA THR A 96 8.28 8.89 20.44
C THR A 96 8.69 10.09 21.28
N THR A 97 9.73 9.93 22.10
CA THR A 97 10.40 11.02 22.81
C THR A 97 11.63 11.54 22.07
N SER A 98 12.13 10.80 21.06
CA SER A 98 13.33 11.14 20.30
C SER A 98 13.08 12.30 19.33
N PRO A 99 13.78 13.45 19.47
CA PRO A 99 13.66 14.56 18.52
C PRO A 99 14.03 14.16 17.09
N LYS A 100 15.03 13.28 16.93
CA LYS A 100 15.50 12.74 15.64
C LYS A 100 14.39 11.98 14.93
N ILE A 101 13.67 11.10 15.64
CA ILE A 101 12.57 10.33 15.05
C ILE A 101 11.42 11.25 14.68
N LYS A 102 11.07 12.24 15.53
CA LYS A 102 10.01 13.22 15.20
C LYS A 102 10.29 14.00 13.92
N GLN A 103 11.52 14.45 13.74
CA GLN A 103 11.94 15.22 12.55
C GLN A 103 11.74 14.44 11.24
N ILE A 104 11.81 13.11 11.28
CA ILE A 104 11.62 12.26 10.11
C ILE A 104 10.16 11.79 10.01
N ALA A 105 9.56 11.39 11.13
CA ALA A 105 8.26 10.71 11.14
C ALA A 105 7.09 11.63 10.81
N TYR A 106 7.04 12.86 11.32
CA TYR A 106 5.96 13.80 10.96
C TYR A 106 5.88 14.08 9.45
N PRO A 107 6.96 14.53 8.77
CA PRO A 107 6.91 14.77 7.34
C PRO A 107 6.69 13.48 6.55
N SER A 108 7.20 12.33 7.01
CA SER A 108 6.97 11.04 6.35
C SER A 108 5.51 10.59 6.44
N ALA A 109 4.83 10.79 7.57
CA ALA A 109 3.41 10.49 7.71
C ALA A 109 2.56 11.37 6.80
N PHE A 110 2.89 12.67 6.72
CA PHE A 110 2.22 13.60 5.82
C PHE A 110 2.44 13.23 4.35
N SER A 111 3.69 12.93 3.97
CA SER A 111 4.06 12.44 2.64
C SER A 111 3.27 11.20 2.24
N ALA A 112 3.17 10.22 3.15
CA ALA A 112 2.42 8.99 2.90
C ALA A 112 0.92 9.25 2.68
N ALA A 113 0.33 10.21 3.39
CA ALA A 113 -1.08 10.60 3.16
C ALA A 113 -1.32 11.28 1.81
N LEU A 114 -0.25 11.75 1.14
CA LEU A 114 -0.28 12.32 -0.21
C LEU A 114 0.18 11.32 -1.29
N GLY A 115 0.41 10.05 -0.92
CA GLY A 115 0.79 8.98 -1.83
C GLY A 115 2.27 8.78 -2.08
N ILE A 116 3.12 9.45 -1.31
CA ILE A 116 4.57 9.21 -1.34
C ILE A 116 4.95 8.47 -0.06
N THR A 117 5.03 7.15 -0.14
CA THR A 117 5.13 6.25 1.03
C THR A 117 6.54 5.79 1.35
N GLU A 118 7.50 5.98 0.44
CA GLU A 118 8.91 5.60 0.59
C GLU A 118 9.56 6.19 1.86
N PRO A 119 9.42 7.50 2.18
CA PRO A 119 9.99 8.04 3.41
C PRO A 119 9.35 7.42 4.67
N ALA A 120 8.06 7.07 4.62
CA ALA A 120 7.37 6.42 5.73
C ALA A 120 7.85 4.97 5.95
N VAL A 121 7.90 4.19 4.86
CA VAL A 121 8.31 2.78 4.89
C VAL A 121 9.79 2.66 5.26
N PHE A 122 10.69 3.23 4.46
CA PHE A 122 12.13 3.04 4.62
C PHE A 122 12.74 3.94 5.71
N GLY A 123 12.13 5.09 5.96
CA GLY A 123 12.60 6.04 6.97
C GLY A 123 12.15 5.71 8.39
N VAL A 124 11.02 5.00 8.56
CA VAL A 124 10.42 4.79 9.89
C VAL A 124 9.96 3.35 10.11
N THR A 125 8.91 2.88 9.44
CA THR A 125 8.23 1.65 9.86
C THR A 125 9.08 0.41 9.65
N LEU A 126 9.80 0.29 8.54
CA LEU A 126 10.64 -0.87 8.23
C LEU A 126 11.84 -0.98 9.18
N ARG A 127 12.37 0.17 9.65
CA ARG A 127 13.45 0.19 10.66
C ARG A 127 13.00 -0.32 12.01
N LEU A 128 11.74 -0.04 12.38
CA LEU A 128 11.16 -0.48 13.64
C LEU A 128 10.49 -1.87 13.55
N VAL A 129 10.23 -2.36 12.34
CA VAL A 129 9.60 -3.65 11.97
C VAL A 129 8.18 -3.84 12.52
N ARG A 130 7.96 -3.69 13.82
CA ARG A 130 6.65 -3.83 14.45
C ARG A 130 5.62 -2.82 13.91
N PRO A 131 5.92 -1.51 13.78
CA PRO A 131 4.99 -0.58 13.13
C PRO A 131 4.69 -0.95 11.68
N PHE A 132 5.66 -1.53 10.97
CA PHE A 132 5.45 -2.02 9.61
C PHE A 132 4.46 -3.19 9.57
N VAL A 133 4.57 -4.14 10.50
CA VAL A 133 3.57 -5.22 10.61
C VAL A 133 2.19 -4.67 11.00
N MET A 134 2.12 -3.67 11.88
CA MET A 134 0.85 -3.05 12.25
C MET A 134 0.18 -2.34 11.07
N SER A 135 0.94 -1.70 10.18
CA SER A 135 0.40 -1.12 8.95
C SER A 135 -0.05 -2.17 7.94
N MET A 136 0.61 -3.34 7.85
CA MET A 136 0.10 -4.48 7.07
C MET A 136 -1.27 -4.94 7.56
N ILE A 137 -1.49 -4.98 8.88
CA ILE A 137 -2.79 -5.36 9.44
C ILE A 137 -3.84 -4.28 9.11
N GLY A 138 -3.51 -3.00 9.32
CA GLY A 138 -4.41 -1.89 8.96
C GLY A 138 -4.77 -1.85 7.48
N GLY A 139 -3.77 -2.03 6.62
CA GLY A 139 -3.94 -2.11 5.17
C GLY A 139 -4.83 -3.27 4.75
N GLY A 140 -4.65 -4.44 5.37
CA GLY A 140 -5.52 -5.59 5.17
C GLY A 140 -6.97 -5.32 5.57
N VAL A 141 -7.21 -4.75 6.75
CA VAL A 141 -8.59 -4.45 7.21
C VAL A 141 -9.28 -3.44 6.28
N GLY A 142 -8.56 -2.40 5.84
CA GLY A 142 -9.09 -1.45 4.85
C GLY A 142 -9.34 -2.10 3.50
N GLY A 143 -8.40 -2.91 3.01
CA GLY A 143 -8.50 -3.63 1.76
C GLY A 143 -9.65 -4.63 1.74
N PHE A 144 -9.85 -5.36 2.84
CA PHE A 144 -10.99 -6.23 3.07
C PHE A 144 -12.32 -5.48 2.93
N LEU A 145 -12.44 -4.34 3.62
CA LEU A 145 -13.64 -3.52 3.56
C LEU A 145 -13.85 -2.91 2.16
N ALA A 146 -12.77 -2.51 1.48
CA ALA A 146 -12.84 -2.00 0.11
C ALA A 146 -13.37 -3.05 -0.86
N SER A 147 -12.90 -4.30 -0.76
CA SER A 147 -13.42 -5.40 -1.57
C SER A 147 -14.87 -5.77 -1.20
N LEU A 148 -15.23 -5.76 0.10
CA LEU A 148 -16.63 -6.01 0.51
C LEU A 148 -17.60 -4.97 -0.02
N LEU A 149 -17.18 -3.70 -0.05
CA LEU A 149 -17.98 -2.59 -0.59
C LEU A 149 -17.91 -2.50 -2.13
N ASN A 150 -17.16 -3.40 -2.78
CA ASN A 150 -16.93 -3.41 -4.23
C ASN A 150 -16.42 -2.05 -4.75
N LEU A 151 -15.57 -1.38 -3.96
CA LEU A 151 -14.97 -0.11 -4.36
C LEU A 151 -14.10 -0.31 -5.61
N ARG A 152 -14.22 0.64 -6.54
CA ARG A 152 -13.50 0.62 -7.81
C ARG A 152 -13.24 2.03 -8.32
N ALA A 153 -12.00 2.34 -8.64
CA ALA A 153 -11.60 3.62 -9.19
C ALA A 153 -12.04 3.76 -10.65
N THR A 154 -12.34 5.00 -11.08
CA THR A 154 -12.69 5.36 -12.46
C THR A 154 -11.47 5.52 -13.39
N GLY A 155 -10.25 5.34 -12.89
CA GLY A 155 -9.02 5.57 -13.66
C GLY A 155 -7.76 5.20 -12.90
N MET A 156 -6.62 5.72 -13.39
CA MET A 156 -5.32 5.69 -12.72
C MET A 156 -4.94 7.10 -12.28
N ALA A 157 -4.68 7.30 -11.00
CA ALA A 157 -4.15 8.56 -10.45
C ALA A 157 -3.38 8.28 -9.17
N LEU A 158 -2.82 9.35 -8.57
CA LEU A 158 -2.28 9.31 -7.21
C LEU A 158 -3.34 8.76 -6.24
N THR A 159 -2.90 8.01 -5.24
CA THR A 159 -3.73 7.30 -4.27
C THR A 159 -4.06 8.21 -3.06
N GLU A 160 -4.63 7.65 -1.98
CA GLU A 160 -4.91 8.35 -0.70
C GLU A 160 -5.74 9.64 -0.84
N ILE A 161 -5.29 10.79 -0.32
CA ILE A 161 -6.06 12.04 -0.37
C ILE A 161 -6.24 12.51 -1.83
N PRO A 162 -5.20 12.59 -2.68
CA PRO A 162 -5.37 12.86 -4.11
C PRO A 162 -6.31 11.88 -4.82
N GLY A 163 -6.30 10.61 -4.41
CA GLY A 163 -7.11 9.55 -5.03
C GLY A 163 -8.62 9.73 -4.88
N THR A 164 -9.08 10.62 -3.98
CA THR A 164 -10.51 10.95 -3.82
C THR A 164 -11.20 11.34 -5.14
N LEU A 165 -10.47 11.94 -6.07
CA LEU A 165 -10.98 12.36 -7.39
C LEU A 165 -11.44 11.17 -8.26
N LEU A 166 -10.95 9.95 -7.99
CA LEU A 166 -11.35 8.73 -8.72
C LEU A 166 -12.69 8.15 -8.27
N TYR A 167 -13.32 8.71 -7.23
CA TYR A 167 -14.52 8.16 -6.58
C TYR A 167 -15.70 9.14 -6.53
N LEU A 168 -15.68 10.19 -7.34
CA LEU A 168 -16.75 11.20 -7.41
C LEU A 168 -18.08 10.67 -7.99
N ASN A 169 -18.13 9.40 -8.38
CA ASN A 169 -19.31 8.68 -8.85
C ASN A 169 -20.07 8.02 -7.68
N GLU A 170 -20.38 8.78 -6.64
CA GLU A 170 -21.10 8.33 -5.42
C GLU A 170 -20.31 7.37 -4.50
N GLN A 171 -19.12 6.92 -4.89
CA GLN A 171 -18.26 6.03 -4.11
C GLN A 171 -17.42 6.76 -3.04
N LEU A 172 -17.30 8.09 -3.13
CA LEU A 172 -16.42 8.90 -2.28
C LEU A 172 -16.63 8.65 -0.77
N PRO A 173 -17.86 8.56 -0.22
CA PRO A 173 -18.04 8.28 1.20
C PRO A 173 -17.46 6.93 1.63
N PHE A 174 -17.62 5.89 0.80
CA PHE A 174 -17.05 4.57 1.04
C PHE A 174 -15.53 4.59 0.94
N TYR A 175 -14.98 5.31 -0.04
CA TYR A 175 -13.54 5.49 -0.17
C TYR A 175 -12.93 6.17 1.07
N ILE A 176 -13.57 7.23 1.57
CA ILE A 176 -13.13 7.90 2.81
C ILE A 176 -13.22 6.93 3.99
N LEU A 177 -14.30 6.16 4.10
CA LEU A 177 -14.49 5.19 5.17
C LEU A 177 -13.37 4.14 5.21
N VAL A 178 -13.05 3.50 4.08
CA VAL A 178 -12.01 2.45 4.07
C VAL A 178 -10.62 2.99 4.39
N ASN A 179 -10.31 4.21 3.93
CA ASN A 179 -9.07 4.89 4.24
C ASN A 179 -8.97 5.22 5.74
N LEU A 180 -10.04 5.77 6.32
CA LEU A 180 -10.10 6.08 7.74
C LEU A 180 -9.97 4.83 8.61
N VAL A 181 -10.60 3.73 8.20
CA VAL A 181 -10.49 2.43 8.90
C VAL A 181 -9.05 1.91 8.83
N ALA A 182 -8.43 1.87 7.64
CA ALA A 182 -7.07 1.39 7.46
C ALA A 182 -6.07 2.20 8.30
N PHE A 183 -6.18 3.52 8.23
CA PHE A 183 -5.38 4.46 9.01
C PHE A 183 -5.57 4.24 10.50
N SER A 184 -6.82 4.19 10.98
CA SER A 184 -7.15 4.12 12.41
C SER A 184 -6.72 2.80 13.02
N VAL A 185 -6.91 1.68 12.32
CA VAL A 185 -6.46 0.35 12.76
C VAL A 185 -4.94 0.32 12.87
N SER A 186 -4.24 0.77 11.84
CA SER A 186 -2.77 0.84 11.84
C SER A 186 -2.24 1.75 12.95
N PHE A 187 -2.84 2.93 13.12
CA PHE A 187 -2.50 3.87 14.18
C PHE A 187 -2.70 3.25 15.56
N ALA A 188 -3.88 2.69 15.83
CA ALA A 188 -4.21 2.10 17.13
C ALA A 188 -3.30 0.92 17.46
N LEU A 189 -3.11 -0.01 16.51
CA LEU A 189 -2.23 -1.16 16.69
C LEU A 189 -0.78 -0.72 16.93
N THR A 190 -0.29 0.26 16.18
CA THR A 190 1.06 0.81 16.39
C THR A 190 1.17 1.50 17.75
N TRP A 191 0.17 2.27 18.13
CA TRP A 191 0.13 2.99 19.40
C TRP A 191 0.13 2.05 20.60
N PHE A 192 -0.66 0.98 20.59
CA PHE A 192 -0.78 0.08 21.75
C PHE A 192 0.27 -1.03 21.76
N PHE A 193 0.63 -1.57 20.59
CA PHE A 193 1.44 -2.80 20.48
C PHE A 193 2.70 -2.64 19.61
N GLY A 194 2.64 -1.80 18.57
CA GLY A 194 3.69 -1.72 17.56
C GLY A 194 4.89 -0.83 17.92
N TYR A 195 4.77 0.10 18.87
CA TYR A 195 5.86 1.00 19.24
C TYR A 195 5.91 1.31 20.74
N LYS A 196 7.08 1.17 21.35
CA LYS A 196 7.37 1.61 22.73
C LYS A 196 8.17 2.90 22.70
N LYS A 197 8.04 3.73 23.75
CA LYS A 197 8.68 5.06 23.80
C LYS A 197 10.20 5.00 23.69
N ASP A 198 10.80 3.91 24.15
CA ASP A 198 12.25 3.71 24.18
C ASP A 198 12.79 3.05 22.89
N ASP A 199 11.91 2.65 21.97
CA ASP A 199 12.31 2.08 20.68
C ASP A 199 12.97 3.18 19.83
N THR A 200 14.22 2.98 19.42
CA THR A 200 15.04 3.98 18.70
C THR A 200 15.86 3.36 17.56
N PHE A 201 16.29 4.22 16.62
CA PHE A 201 17.19 3.90 15.51
C PHE A 201 17.94 5.16 14.98
#